data_AF-A0AB39V0Z5-F1
#
_entry.id   AF-A0AB39V0Z5-F1
#
_cell.length_a   1.000
_cell.length_b   1.000
_cell.length_c   1.000
_cell.angle_alpha   90.00
_cell.angle_beta   90.00
_cell.angle_gamma   90.00
#
_symmetry.space_group_name_H-M   'P 1'
#
loop_
_entity.id
_entity.type
_entity.pdbx_description
1 polymer ?
#
loop_
_entity_poly.entity_id
_entity_poly.type
_entity_poly.pdbx_seq_one_letter_code
_entity_poly.pdbx_strand_id
1 'polypeptide(L)'
;MFFYLKKGFSIIISLLYIFVNYNFYNSIFHEYTNNKIFHITTQLGIIEIVFWILLLYSVFELKNKSIEKRKNNKSITEEIKEKEIKKDKIDLIICSVIFLVTLICVNISRVILQSSPYMNDVVSTVSLYLLFFGGTRVLFIFSSIIFIFVAISRRNVFLILISALNIAVSIMIWLDFDTNITAAMRIIISIFAIIYYVFSENSKKDKQITKNKKIKQGELV
;
A
#
# COMPACT_ATOMS: atom_id res chain seq x y z
N MET A 1 6.82 21.75 9.11
CA MET A 1 6.25 21.00 10.24
C MET A 1 5.25 19.93 9.77
N PHE A 2 4.27 20.25 8.91
CA PHE A 2 3.24 19.30 8.42
C PHE A 2 3.79 18.07 7.66
N PHE A 3 4.86 18.22 6.85
CA PHE A 3 5.48 17.11 6.13
C PHE A 3 6.22 16.10 7.05
N TYR A 4 6.85 16.58 8.13
CA TYR A 4 7.54 15.72 9.09
C TYR A 4 6.55 14.92 9.95
N LEU A 5 5.46 15.56 10.38
CA LEU A 5 4.34 14.90 11.06
C LEU A 5 3.74 13.78 10.22
N LYS A 6 3.58 14.02 8.91
CA LYS A 6 3.04 13.03 7.97
C LYS A 6 3.93 11.81 7.78
N LYS A 7 5.25 12.00 7.66
CA LYS A 7 6.22 10.91 7.55
C LYS A 7 6.34 10.11 8.85
N GLY A 8 6.45 10.80 9.98
CA GLY A 8 6.46 10.16 11.30
C GLY A 8 5.21 9.32 11.51
N PHE A 9 4.04 9.87 11.16
CA PHE A 9 2.77 9.14 11.19
C PHE A 9 2.76 7.90 10.28
N SER A 10 3.25 8.01 9.03
CA SER A 10 3.35 6.85 8.14
C SER A 10 4.30 5.75 8.66
N ILE A 11 5.39 6.13 9.31
CA ILE A 11 6.31 5.17 9.96
C ILE A 11 5.61 4.51 11.15
N ILE A 12 4.91 5.27 11.99
CA ILE A 12 4.15 4.74 13.14
C ILE A 12 3.08 3.75 12.67
N ILE A 13 2.30 4.08 11.64
CA ILE A 13 1.32 3.15 11.08
C ILE A 13 1.99 1.90 10.50
N SER A 14 3.15 2.03 9.86
CA SER A 14 3.90 0.86 9.36
C SER A 14 4.39 -0.05 10.50
N LEU A 15 4.80 0.52 11.64
CA LEU A 15 5.15 -0.24 12.84
C LEU A 15 3.93 -0.93 13.46
N LEU A 16 2.79 -0.23 13.53
CA LEU A 16 1.53 -0.83 13.97
C LEU A 16 1.11 -1.96 13.05
N TYR A 17 1.31 -1.81 11.74
CA TYR A 17 1.01 -2.84 10.75
C TYR A 17 1.88 -4.10 10.93
N ILE A 18 3.15 -3.94 11.29
CA ILE A 18 4.01 -5.06 11.72
C ILE A 18 3.43 -5.75 12.95
N PHE A 19 3.04 -4.97 13.97
CA PHE A 19 2.52 -5.50 15.23
C PHE A 19 1.23 -6.32 15.05
N VAL A 20 0.26 -5.82 14.28
CA VAL A 20 -0.98 -6.59 14.03
C VAL A 20 -0.75 -7.83 13.19
N ASN A 21 0.18 -7.81 12.23
CA ASN A 21 0.54 -9.01 11.48
C ASN A 21 1.26 -10.04 12.35
N TYR A 22 2.08 -9.59 13.31
CA TYR A 22 2.70 -10.47 14.29
C TYR A 22 1.66 -11.12 15.22
N ASN A 23 0.68 -10.34 15.71
CA ASN A 23 -0.43 -10.89 16.50
C ASN A 23 -1.28 -11.88 15.70
N PHE A 24 -1.56 -11.56 14.43
CA PHE A 24 -2.27 -12.45 13.54
C PHE A 24 -1.51 -13.76 13.31
N TYR A 25 -0.20 -13.69 13.03
CA TYR A 25 0.68 -14.85 12.96
C TYR A 25 0.58 -15.73 14.22
N ASN A 26 0.70 -15.13 15.40
CA ASN A 26 0.62 -15.87 16.66
C ASN A 26 -0.76 -16.50 16.92
N SER A 27 -1.84 -15.91 16.39
CA SER A 27 -3.20 -16.45 16.54
C SER A 27 -3.43 -17.78 15.85
N ILE A 28 -2.58 -18.15 14.89
CA ILE A 28 -2.69 -19.42 14.15
C ILE A 28 -2.14 -20.59 14.99
N PHE A 29 -1.21 -20.32 15.91
CA PHE A 29 -0.58 -21.33 16.75
C PHE A 29 -1.22 -21.50 18.13
N HIS A 30 -2.25 -20.70 18.43
CA HIS A 30 -2.95 -20.72 19.71
C HIS A 30 -4.43 -20.95 19.45
N GLU A 31 -5.05 -21.88 20.18
CA GLU A 31 -6.50 -22.09 20.18
C GLU A 31 -7.19 -20.93 20.91
N TYR A 32 -7.24 -19.77 20.25
CA TYR A 32 -7.96 -18.62 20.76
C TYR A 32 -9.46 -18.79 20.58
N THR A 33 -10.21 -18.22 21.51
CA THR A 33 -11.67 -18.12 21.34
C THR A 33 -12.00 -17.30 20.10
N ASN A 34 -13.12 -17.65 19.46
CA ASN A 34 -13.66 -16.96 18.28
C ASN A 34 -13.69 -15.43 18.44
N ASN A 35 -14.06 -14.95 19.64
CA ASN A 35 -14.08 -13.52 19.95
C ASN A 35 -12.68 -12.87 19.86
N LYS A 36 -11.64 -13.56 20.33
CA LYS A 36 -10.27 -13.05 20.25
C LYS A 36 -9.75 -13.07 18.81
N ILE A 37 -10.07 -14.11 18.03
CA ILE A 37 -9.74 -14.15 16.59
C ILE A 37 -10.46 -13.03 15.83
N PHE A 38 -11.73 -12.77 16.13
CA PHE A 38 -12.50 -11.66 15.58
C PHE A 38 -11.81 -10.31 15.82
N HIS A 39 -11.39 -10.03 17.06
CA HIS A 39 -10.69 -8.79 17.38
C HIS A 39 -9.34 -8.66 16.66
N ILE A 40 -8.53 -9.73 16.61
CA ILE A 40 -7.22 -9.73 15.95
C ILE A 40 -7.38 -9.47 14.44
N THR A 41 -8.27 -10.20 13.78
CA THR A 41 -8.54 -10.07 12.34
C THR A 41 -9.15 -8.72 11.98
N THR A 42 -10.04 -8.18 12.82
CA THR A 42 -10.63 -6.85 12.62
C THR A 42 -9.59 -5.74 12.78
N GLN A 43 -8.75 -5.81 13.82
CA GLN A 43 -7.66 -4.85 14.03
C GLN A 43 -6.65 -4.88 12.87
N LEU A 44 -6.30 -6.08 12.40
CA LEU A 44 -5.47 -6.26 11.21
C LEU A 44 -6.10 -5.57 10.01
N GLY A 45 -7.38 -5.82 9.72
CA GLY A 45 -8.07 -5.25 8.58
C GLY A 45 -8.12 -3.72 8.59
N ILE A 46 -8.40 -3.11 9.74
CA ILE A 46 -8.43 -1.65 9.90
C ILE A 46 -7.04 -1.05 9.67
N ILE A 47 -6.01 -1.59 10.31
CA ILE A 47 -4.65 -1.05 10.20
C ILE A 47 -4.09 -1.26 8.79
N GLU A 48 -4.40 -2.38 8.15
CA GLU A 48 -4.01 -2.67 6.76
C GLU A 48 -4.58 -1.62 5.79
N ILE A 49 -5.85 -1.25 5.94
CA ILE A 49 -6.48 -0.19 5.13
C ILE A 49 -5.76 1.15 5.33
N VAL A 50 -5.52 1.55 6.59
CA VAL A 50 -4.85 2.82 6.90
C VAL A 50 -3.43 2.83 6.34
N PHE A 51 -2.69 1.72 6.46
CA PHE A 51 -1.36 1.55 5.90
C PHE A 51 -1.35 1.76 4.39
N TRP A 52 -2.24 1.09 3.65
CA TRP A 52 -2.32 1.20 2.20
C TRP A 52 -2.76 2.59 1.73
N ILE A 53 -3.67 3.26 2.45
CA ILE A 53 -4.06 4.65 2.16
C ILE A 53 -2.83 5.57 2.24
N LEU A 54 -2.02 5.46 3.30
CA LEU A 54 -0.83 6.30 3.47
C LEU A 54 0.25 5.98 2.42
N LEU A 55 0.38 4.71 2.03
CA LEU A 55 1.31 4.30 0.99
C LEU A 55 0.88 4.87 -0.37
N LEU A 56 -0.38 4.69 -0.76
CA LEU A 56 -0.94 5.24 -2.00
C LEU A 56 -0.85 6.76 -2.02
N TYR A 57 -1.16 7.42 -0.91
CA TYR A 57 -0.99 8.87 -0.78
C TYR A 57 0.44 9.32 -1.12
N SER A 58 1.44 8.59 -0.63
CA SER A 58 2.85 8.91 -0.93
C SER A 58 3.19 8.76 -2.43
N VAL A 59 2.54 7.84 -3.13
CA VAL A 59 2.65 7.66 -4.58
C VAL A 59 2.11 8.89 -5.33
N PHE A 60 1.00 9.47 -4.85
CA PHE A 60 0.47 10.73 -5.38
C PHE A 60 1.45 11.90 -5.18
N GLU A 61 2.09 11.99 -4.02
CA GLU A 61 3.06 13.04 -3.73
C GLU A 61 4.28 12.95 -4.67
N LEU A 62 4.81 11.73 -4.91
CA LEU A 62 5.88 11.51 -5.88
C LEU A 62 5.48 11.95 -7.28
N LYS A 63 4.24 11.69 -7.69
CA LYS A 63 3.72 12.12 -8.99
C LYS A 63 3.69 13.64 -9.10
N ASN A 64 3.11 14.34 -8.13
CA ASN A 64 3.03 15.80 -8.15
C ASN A 64 4.43 16.44 -8.25
N LYS A 65 5.41 15.91 -7.51
CA LYS A 65 6.80 16.38 -7.58
C LYS A 65 7.46 16.11 -8.94
N SER A 66 7.13 14.98 -9.59
CA SER A 66 7.63 14.68 -10.93
C SER A 66 7.08 15.63 -11.99
N ILE A 67 5.82 16.05 -11.83
CA ILE A 67 5.15 17.03 -12.70
C ILE A 67 5.75 18.43 -12.51
N GLU A 68 5.93 18.86 -11.26
CA GLU A 68 6.52 20.16 -10.92
C GLU A 68 7.93 20.32 -11.52
N LYS A 69 8.78 19.29 -11.41
CA LYS A 69 10.11 19.29 -12.05
C LYS A 69 10.06 19.38 -13.57
N ARG A 70 9.05 18.78 -14.22
CA ARG A 70 8.87 18.86 -15.68
C ARG A 70 8.40 20.25 -16.10
N LYS A 71 7.48 20.88 -15.34
CA LYS A 71 7.03 22.26 -15.57
C LYS A 71 8.18 23.27 -15.49
N ASN A 72 9.12 23.07 -14.57
CA ASN A 72 10.26 23.98 -14.41
C ASN A 72 11.35 23.86 -15.50
N ASN A 73 11.34 22.81 -16.35
CA ASN A 73 12.51 22.44 -17.18
C ASN A 73 12.47 22.77 -18.68
N LYS A 74 11.32 23.02 -19.36
CA LYS A 74 11.21 23.83 -20.61
C LYS A 74 9.89 23.69 -21.40
N SER A 75 9.53 24.83 -22.02
CA SER A 75 8.90 25.14 -23.32
C SER A 75 7.74 24.30 -23.90
N ILE A 76 6.62 25.00 -24.12
CA ILE A 76 5.68 24.97 -25.27
C ILE A 76 5.33 23.58 -25.83
N THR A 77 4.47 22.87 -25.11
CA THR A 77 3.46 21.95 -25.68
C THR A 77 2.33 21.86 -24.66
N GLU A 78 1.67 22.98 -24.40
CA GLU A 78 1.08 23.26 -23.08
C GLU A 78 -0.33 22.68 -22.86
N GLU A 79 -1.12 22.46 -23.91
CA GLU A 79 -2.47 21.90 -23.72
C GLU A 79 -2.55 20.37 -23.77
N ILE A 80 -1.82 19.73 -24.68
CA ILE A 80 -1.86 18.26 -24.83
C ILE A 80 -1.21 17.59 -23.59
N LYS A 81 -0.06 18.11 -23.15
CA LYS A 81 0.63 17.58 -21.96
C LYS A 81 -0.17 17.78 -20.68
N GLU A 82 -0.90 18.89 -20.54
CA GLU A 82 -1.70 19.14 -19.33
C GLU A 82 -2.96 18.28 -19.28
N LYS A 83 -3.62 18.06 -20.42
CA LYS A 83 -4.73 17.10 -20.54
C LYS A 83 -4.29 15.67 -20.24
N GLU A 84 -3.13 15.23 -20.75
CA GLU A 84 -2.55 13.92 -20.43
C GLU A 84 -2.19 13.80 -18.94
N ILE A 85 -1.55 14.81 -18.35
CA ILE A 85 -1.21 14.80 -16.92
C ILE A 85 -2.48 14.73 -16.04
N LYS A 86 -3.55 15.42 -16.43
CA LYS A 86 -4.83 15.39 -15.72
C LYS A 86 -5.50 14.02 -15.85
N LYS A 87 -5.52 13.43 -17.05
CA LYS A 87 -6.02 12.07 -17.30
C LYS A 87 -5.27 11.05 -16.46
N ASP A 88 -3.94 11.05 -16.50
CA ASP A 88 -3.14 10.10 -15.71
C ASP A 88 -3.34 10.26 -14.19
N LYS A 89 -3.68 11.46 -13.69
CA LYS A 89 -4.00 11.68 -12.27
C LYS A 89 -5.31 11.00 -11.90
N ILE A 90 -6.33 11.15 -12.76
CA ILE A 90 -7.63 10.51 -12.59
C ILE A 90 -7.45 8.98 -12.63
N ASP A 91 -6.70 8.45 -13.59
CA ASP A 91 -6.44 7.01 -13.70
C ASP A 91 -5.76 6.47 -12.43
N LEU A 92 -4.82 7.21 -11.86
CA LEU A 92 -4.18 6.84 -10.59
C LEU A 92 -5.15 6.83 -9.41
N ILE A 93 -6.09 7.77 -9.35
CA ILE A 93 -7.16 7.82 -8.34
C ILE A 93 -8.06 6.60 -8.49
N ILE A 94 -8.53 6.33 -9.71
CA ILE A 94 -9.40 5.19 -10.01
C ILE A 94 -8.72 3.87 -9.60
N CYS A 95 -7.46 3.68 -9.99
CA CYS A 95 -6.69 2.48 -9.61
C CYS A 95 -6.56 2.35 -8.08
N SER A 96 -6.29 3.46 -7.39
CA SER A 96 -6.16 3.47 -5.92
C SER A 96 -7.48 3.14 -5.22
N VAL A 97 -8.60 3.65 -5.72
CA VAL A 97 -9.93 3.37 -5.17
C VAL A 97 -10.32 1.91 -5.38
N ILE A 98 -10.12 1.37 -6.59
CA ILE A 98 -10.40 -0.05 -6.88
C ILE A 98 -9.57 -0.96 -5.97
N PHE A 99 -8.30 -0.63 -5.76
CA PHE A 99 -7.42 -1.35 -4.84
C PHE A 99 -7.92 -1.32 -3.39
N LEU A 100 -8.31 -0.14 -2.90
CA LEU A 100 -8.80 -0.02 -1.53
C LEU A 100 -10.13 -0.73 -1.31
N VAL A 101 -11.07 -0.62 -2.26
CA VAL A 101 -12.38 -1.30 -2.18
C VAL A 101 -12.19 -2.82 -2.17
N THR A 102 -11.35 -3.34 -3.07
CA THR A 102 -11.04 -4.79 -3.11
C THR A 102 -10.38 -5.27 -1.83
N LEU A 103 -9.41 -4.50 -1.30
CA LEU A 103 -8.75 -4.79 -0.03
C LEU A 103 -9.76 -4.84 1.14
N ILE A 104 -10.69 -3.89 1.21
CA ILE A 104 -11.74 -3.86 2.23
C ILE A 104 -12.60 -5.13 2.15
N CYS A 105 -13.03 -5.53 0.94
CA CYS A 105 -13.82 -6.75 0.75
C CYS A 105 -13.04 -8.01 1.18
N VAL A 106 -11.76 -8.10 0.84
CA VAL A 106 -10.88 -9.21 1.26
C VAL A 106 -10.73 -9.23 2.78
N ASN A 107 -10.61 -8.08 3.44
CA ASN A 107 -10.49 -8.00 4.88
C ASN A 107 -11.79 -8.40 5.59
N ILE A 108 -12.94 -7.99 5.08
CA ILE A 108 -14.25 -8.45 5.57
C ILE A 108 -14.37 -9.97 5.39
N SER A 109 -13.96 -10.51 4.24
CA SER A 109 -13.91 -11.95 3.98
C SER A 109 -13.08 -12.68 5.03
N ARG A 110 -11.86 -12.19 5.30
CA ARG A 110 -10.95 -12.75 6.32
C ARG A 110 -11.61 -12.80 7.69
N VAL A 111 -12.19 -11.68 8.13
CA VAL A 111 -12.85 -11.60 9.45
C VAL A 111 -13.98 -12.62 9.54
N ILE A 112 -14.86 -12.69 8.54
CA ILE A 112 -16.01 -13.61 8.56
C ILE A 112 -15.57 -15.08 8.58
N LEU A 113 -14.62 -15.44 7.71
CA LEU A 113 -14.22 -16.84 7.51
C LEU A 113 -13.34 -17.38 8.64
N GLN A 114 -12.52 -16.53 9.27
CA GLN A 114 -11.58 -16.99 10.30
C GLN A 114 -12.15 -16.90 11.72
N SER A 115 -13.09 -15.98 11.98
CA SER A 115 -13.62 -15.80 13.34
C SER A 115 -14.79 -16.69 13.70
N SER A 116 -15.49 -17.27 12.72
CA SER A 116 -16.68 -18.08 12.96
C SER A 116 -16.72 -19.31 12.07
N PRO A 117 -16.54 -20.52 12.65
CA PRO A 117 -16.68 -21.78 11.92
C PRO A 117 -18.05 -21.91 11.25
N TYR A 118 -19.12 -21.51 11.94
CA TYR A 118 -20.49 -21.51 11.39
C TYR A 118 -20.60 -20.64 10.13
N MET A 119 -20.03 -19.43 10.15
CA MET A 119 -20.08 -18.56 8.97
C MET A 119 -19.23 -19.11 7.83
N ASN A 120 -18.11 -19.78 8.14
CA ASN A 120 -17.30 -20.46 7.14
C ASN A 120 -18.09 -21.58 6.44
N ASP A 121 -18.86 -22.38 7.19
CA ASP A 121 -19.72 -23.43 6.65
C ASP A 121 -20.85 -22.85 5.78
N VAL A 122 -21.48 -21.76 6.22
CA VAL A 122 -22.52 -21.07 5.42
C VAL A 122 -21.94 -20.51 4.12
N VAL A 123 -20.74 -19.92 4.16
CA VAL A 123 -20.11 -19.35 2.96
C VAL A 123 -19.69 -20.43 1.97
N SER A 124 -19.20 -21.57 2.45
CA SER A 124 -18.76 -22.68 1.62
C SER A 124 -19.90 -23.49 1.00
N THR A 125 -21.10 -23.44 1.58
CA THR A 125 -22.28 -24.18 1.09
C THR A 125 -23.19 -23.35 0.16
N VAL A 126 -23.26 -22.03 0.35
CA VAL A 126 -24.10 -21.15 -0.47
C VAL A 126 -23.31 -20.65 -1.69
N SER A 127 -23.69 -21.11 -2.88
CA SER A 127 -23.03 -20.77 -4.17
C SER A 127 -22.81 -19.26 -4.37
N LEU A 128 -23.78 -18.42 -3.98
CA LEU A 128 -23.66 -16.96 -4.09
C LEU A 128 -22.54 -16.39 -3.21
N TYR A 129 -22.40 -16.88 -1.98
CA TYR A 129 -21.35 -16.43 -1.06
C TYR A 129 -19.98 -16.94 -1.51
N LEU A 130 -19.91 -18.18 -1.96
CA LEU A 130 -18.69 -18.73 -2.56
C LEU A 130 -18.21 -17.88 -3.74
N LEU A 131 -19.12 -17.51 -4.65
CA LEU A 131 -18.83 -16.62 -5.78
C LEU A 131 -18.38 -15.23 -5.31
N PHE A 132 -19.06 -14.65 -4.32
CA PHE A 132 -18.74 -13.32 -3.83
C PHE A 132 -17.36 -13.26 -3.14
N PHE A 133 -17.09 -14.18 -2.21
CA PHE A 133 -15.82 -14.21 -1.49
C PHE A 133 -14.65 -14.69 -2.36
N GLY A 134 -14.87 -15.69 -3.22
CA GLY A 134 -13.88 -16.12 -4.20
C GLY A 134 -13.59 -15.02 -5.24
N GLY A 135 -14.65 -14.40 -5.78
CA GLY A 135 -14.56 -13.36 -6.80
C GLY A 135 -13.87 -12.08 -6.30
N THR A 136 -14.12 -11.67 -5.05
CA THR A 136 -13.44 -10.51 -4.45
C THR A 136 -11.93 -10.74 -4.27
N ARG A 137 -11.51 -11.96 -3.92
CA ARG A 137 -10.08 -12.32 -3.85
C ARG A 137 -9.42 -12.32 -5.23
N VAL A 138 -10.09 -12.84 -6.26
CA VAL A 138 -9.60 -12.76 -7.65
C VAL A 138 -9.48 -11.30 -8.11
N LEU A 139 -10.48 -10.47 -7.79
CA LEU A 139 -10.45 -9.04 -8.10
C LEU A 139 -9.27 -8.32 -7.43
N PHE A 140 -8.90 -8.73 -6.22
CA PHE A 140 -7.73 -8.20 -5.52
C PHE A 140 -6.40 -8.57 -6.21
N ILE A 141 -6.30 -9.74 -6.85
CA ILE A 141 -5.14 -10.09 -7.69
C ILE A 141 -5.04 -9.13 -8.87
N PHE A 142 -6.14 -8.91 -9.60
CA PHE A 142 -6.17 -7.97 -10.72
C PHE A 142 -5.79 -6.56 -10.30
N SER A 143 -6.31 -6.10 -9.16
CA SER A 143 -5.95 -4.79 -8.63
C SER A 143 -4.47 -4.70 -8.24
N SER A 144 -3.90 -5.76 -7.68
CA SER A 144 -2.47 -5.85 -7.35
C SER A 144 -1.59 -5.81 -8.60
N ILE A 145 -2.02 -6.45 -9.70
CA ILE A 145 -1.35 -6.37 -11.01
C ILE A 145 -1.38 -4.93 -11.56
N ILE A 146 -2.52 -4.24 -11.46
CA ILE A 146 -2.59 -2.83 -11.89
C ILE A 146 -1.65 -1.97 -11.04
N PHE A 147 -1.56 -2.24 -9.75
CA PHE A 147 -0.70 -1.50 -8.84
C PHE A 147 0.80 -1.64 -9.17
N ILE A 148 1.28 -2.79 -9.64
CA ILE A 148 2.69 -2.93 -10.06
C ILE A 148 3.02 -2.06 -11.28
N PHE A 149 2.11 -1.92 -12.24
CA PHE A 149 2.31 -1.01 -13.39
C PHE A 149 2.43 0.44 -12.92
N VAL A 150 1.62 0.84 -11.95
CA VAL A 150 1.72 2.16 -11.31
C VAL A 150 3.08 2.33 -10.63
N ALA A 151 3.56 1.33 -9.89
CA ALA A 151 4.85 1.38 -9.19
C ALA A 151 6.03 1.50 -10.18
N ILE A 152 6.01 0.72 -11.26
CA ILE A 152 7.03 0.76 -12.34
C ILE A 152 7.07 2.16 -12.99
N SER A 153 5.90 2.74 -13.29
CA SER A 153 5.79 4.10 -13.86
C SER A 153 6.48 5.17 -12.99
N ARG A 154 6.53 4.96 -11.67
CA ARG A 154 7.14 5.89 -10.71
C ARG A 154 8.64 5.70 -10.53
N ARG A 155 9.24 4.66 -11.13
CA ARG A 155 10.68 4.34 -11.09
C ARG A 155 11.24 4.30 -9.66
N ASN A 156 10.46 3.83 -8.70
CA ASN A 156 10.90 3.67 -7.32
C ASN A 156 11.03 2.18 -7.00
N VAL A 157 12.26 1.72 -6.78
CA VAL A 157 12.59 0.31 -6.55
C VAL A 157 11.84 -0.27 -5.34
N PHE A 158 11.71 0.49 -4.24
CA PHE A 158 11.00 0.02 -3.06
C PHE A 158 9.49 -0.15 -3.31
N LEU A 159 8.87 0.77 -4.06
CA LEU A 159 7.46 0.63 -4.42
C LEU A 159 7.22 -0.57 -5.35
N ILE A 160 8.15 -0.82 -6.28
CA ILE A 160 8.09 -1.99 -7.16
C ILE A 160 8.17 -3.27 -6.31
N LEU A 161 9.10 -3.33 -5.36
CA LEU A 161 9.25 -4.49 -4.47
C LEU A 161 8.02 -4.72 -3.58
N ILE A 162 7.46 -3.65 -3.00
CA ILE A 162 6.21 -3.70 -2.23
C ILE A 162 5.06 -4.23 -3.09
N SER A 163 4.92 -3.72 -4.32
CA SER A 163 3.86 -4.17 -5.23
C SER A 163 4.02 -5.63 -5.67
N ALA A 164 5.25 -6.09 -5.92
CA ALA A 164 5.54 -7.47 -6.29
C ALA A 164 5.22 -8.44 -5.14
N LEU A 165 5.61 -8.09 -3.91
CA LEU A 165 5.21 -8.85 -2.72
C LEU A 165 3.70 -8.86 -2.52
N ASN A 166 3.01 -7.75 -2.79
CA ASN A 166 1.56 -7.70 -2.67
C ASN A 166 0.86 -8.60 -3.69
N ILE A 167 1.41 -8.76 -4.90
CA ILE A 167 0.92 -9.77 -5.86
C ILE A 167 1.05 -11.17 -5.25
N ALA A 168 2.21 -11.52 -4.71
CA ALA A 168 2.40 -12.82 -4.04
C ALA A 168 1.39 -13.03 -2.90
N VAL A 169 1.19 -12.02 -2.05
CA VAL A 169 0.18 -12.05 -0.98
C VAL A 169 -1.23 -12.25 -1.54
N SER A 170 -1.62 -11.52 -2.59
CA SER A 170 -2.95 -11.67 -3.19
C SER A 170 -3.21 -13.08 -3.75
N ILE A 171 -2.20 -13.71 -4.36
CA ILE A 171 -2.29 -15.09 -4.84
C ILE A 171 -2.44 -16.06 -3.66
N MET A 172 -1.64 -15.87 -2.60
CA MET A 172 -1.75 -16.73 -1.41
C MET A 172 -3.10 -16.59 -0.70
N ILE A 173 -3.67 -15.39 -0.64
CA ILE A 173 -5.03 -15.17 -0.11
C ILE A 173 -6.07 -15.90 -0.95
N TRP A 174 -5.92 -15.90 -2.28
CA TRP A 174 -6.83 -16.63 -3.15
C TRP A 174 -6.74 -18.15 -2.96
N LEU A 175 -5.54 -18.68 -2.72
CA LEU A 175 -5.28 -20.11 -2.44
C LEU A 175 -5.61 -20.53 -1.00
N ASP A 176 -6.31 -19.71 -0.22
CA ASP A 176 -6.60 -19.94 1.20
C ASP A 176 -5.36 -20.09 2.12
N PHE A 177 -4.17 -19.70 1.64
CA PHE A 177 -2.96 -19.62 2.45
C PHE A 177 -2.81 -18.28 3.18
N ASP A 178 -3.92 -17.63 3.55
CA ASP A 178 -3.92 -16.38 4.32
C ASP A 178 -3.63 -16.61 5.81
N THR A 179 -2.44 -17.15 6.06
CA THR A 179 -1.98 -17.62 7.36
C THR A 179 -0.58 -17.08 7.65
N ASN A 180 0.37 -17.97 7.98
CA ASN A 180 1.70 -17.63 8.49
C ASN A 180 2.57 -16.92 7.44
N ILE A 181 2.55 -17.43 6.21
CA ILE A 181 3.42 -16.95 5.14
C ILE A 181 2.98 -15.56 4.68
N THR A 182 1.67 -15.33 4.52
CA THR A 182 1.15 -14.01 4.15
C THR A 182 1.40 -12.97 5.24
N ALA A 183 1.27 -13.34 6.52
CA ALA A 183 1.62 -12.47 7.64
C ALA A 183 3.11 -12.05 7.60
N ALA A 184 4.02 -13.00 7.37
CA ALA A 184 5.45 -12.71 7.22
C ALA A 184 5.73 -11.80 6.02
N MET A 185 5.09 -12.05 4.87
CA MET A 185 5.21 -11.19 3.69
C MET A 185 4.69 -9.76 3.95
N ARG A 186 3.56 -9.61 4.66
CA ARG A 186 3.01 -8.30 5.06
C ARG A 186 3.94 -7.55 6.01
N ILE A 187 4.64 -8.25 6.93
CA ILE A 187 5.70 -7.66 7.76
C ILE A 187 6.86 -7.15 6.89
N ILE A 188 7.32 -7.96 5.93
CA ILE A 188 8.40 -7.56 5.00
C ILE A 188 7.98 -6.34 4.17
N ILE A 189 6.74 -6.30 3.66
CA ILE A 189 6.17 -5.14 2.96
C ILE A 189 6.25 -3.89 3.84
N SER A 190 5.90 -4.01 5.13
CA SER A 190 5.93 -2.90 6.08
C SER A 190 7.35 -2.37 6.31
N ILE A 191 8.33 -3.27 6.41
CA ILE A 191 9.74 -2.90 6.55
C ILE A 191 10.20 -2.12 5.30
N PHE A 192 9.87 -2.60 4.09
CA PHE A 192 10.18 -1.87 2.87
C PHE A 192 9.47 -0.51 2.79
N ALA A 193 8.25 -0.40 3.30
CA ALA A 193 7.55 0.88 3.37
C ALA A 193 8.26 1.86 4.31
N ILE A 194 8.73 1.42 5.49
CA ILE A 194 9.53 2.25 6.41
C ILE A 194 10.80 2.75 5.72
N ILE A 195 11.55 1.84 5.08
CA ILE A 195 12.77 2.19 4.32
C ILE A 195 12.43 3.23 3.25
N TYR A 196 11.37 2.99 2.48
CA TYR A 196 10.90 3.93 1.46
C TYR A 196 10.60 5.33 2.03
N TYR A 197 9.89 5.43 3.17
CA TYR A 197 9.59 6.72 3.80
C TYR A 197 10.85 7.41 4.32
N VAL A 198 11.81 6.66 4.87
CA VAL A 198 13.09 7.19 5.35
C VAL A 198 13.90 7.77 4.17
N PHE A 199 14.12 6.98 3.12
CA PHE A 199 14.98 7.33 1.98
C PHE A 199 14.38 8.34 0.99
N SER A 200 13.05 8.48 0.92
CA SER A 200 12.37 9.46 0.07
C SER A 200 12.83 10.92 0.33
N GLU A 201 13.40 11.19 1.51
CA GLU A 201 13.75 12.54 1.98
C GLU A 201 15.24 12.88 1.96
N ASN A 202 16.15 11.89 2.05
CA ASN A 202 17.59 12.16 2.00
C ASN A 202 18.01 12.87 0.69
N SER A 203 17.31 12.58 -0.42
CA SER A 203 17.52 13.30 -1.68
C SER A 203 17.14 14.79 -1.66
N LYS A 204 16.36 15.25 -0.67
CA LYS A 204 15.99 16.68 -0.50
C LYS A 204 17.08 17.44 0.26
N LYS A 205 17.61 16.88 1.36
CA LYS A 205 18.71 17.50 2.14
C LYS A 205 19.97 17.65 1.30
N ASP A 206 20.38 16.62 0.58
CA ASP A 206 21.60 16.70 -0.25
C ASP A 206 21.49 17.75 -1.36
N LYS A 207 20.32 17.90 -1.98
CA LYS A 207 20.11 18.90 -3.03
C LYS A 207 20.09 20.32 -2.50
N GLN A 208 19.55 20.54 -1.31
CA GLN A 208 19.50 21.86 -0.69
C GLN A 208 20.88 22.27 -0.12
N ILE A 209 21.63 21.33 0.45
CA ILE A 209 23.02 21.54 0.89
C ILE A 209 23.94 21.80 -0.31
N THR A 210 23.78 21.06 -1.41
CA THR A 210 24.57 21.26 -2.64
C THR A 210 24.23 22.60 -3.30
N LYS A 211 22.95 23.01 -3.31
CA LYS A 211 22.53 24.33 -3.82
C LYS A 211 23.09 25.47 -2.97
N ASN A 212 23.06 25.36 -1.64
CA ASN A 212 23.64 26.36 -0.75
C ASN A 212 25.18 26.42 -0.84
N LYS A 213 25.86 25.30 -1.08
CA LYS A 213 27.32 25.29 -1.36
C LYS A 213 27.66 25.98 -2.67
N LYS A 214 26.87 25.77 -3.74
CA LYS A 214 27.10 26.43 -5.04
C LYS A 214 26.86 27.94 -4.99
N ILE A 215 25.86 28.41 -4.23
CA ILE A 215 25.59 29.85 -4.06
C ILE A 215 26.76 30.51 -3.31
N LYS A 216 27.23 29.91 -2.21
CA LYS A 216 28.39 30.43 -1.46
C LYS A 216 29.70 30.45 -2.27
N GLN A 217 29.86 29.57 -3.26
CA GLN A 217 31.04 29.57 -4.13
C GLN A 217 30.95 30.57 -5.29
N GLY A 218 29.73 30.94 -5.70
CA GLY A 218 29.50 31.97 -6.74
C GLY A 218 29.52 33.40 -6.21
N GLU A 219 29.37 33.61 -4.91
CA GLU A 219 29.50 34.93 -4.24
C GLU A 219 30.96 35.29 -3.86
N LEU A 220 31.91 34.37 -4.09
CA LEU A 220 33.34 34.50 -3.75
C LEU A 220 34.24 34.76 -4.98
N VAL A 221 33.64 35.06 -6.14
CA VAL A 221 34.29 35.48 -7.40
C VAL A 221 33.80 36.87 -7.76
#